data_AF-A0A7K5H772-F1
#
_entry.id   AF-A0A7K5H772-F1
#
_cell.length_a   1.000
_cell.length_b   1.000
_cell.length_c   1.000
_cell.angle_alpha   90.00
_cell.angle_beta   90.00
_cell.angle_gamma   90.00
#
_symmetry.space_group_name_H-M   'P 1'
#
loop_
_entity.id
_entity.type
_entity.pdbx_description
1 polymer ?
#
loop_
_entity_poly.entity_id
_entity_poly.type
_entity_poly.pdbx_seq_one_letter_code
_entity_poly.pdbx_strand_id
1 'polypeptide(L)' 'APVFSQAEYTVRVPEDVPVGSRLLTVNATDADEGTNSELTYSLRGKAGTASDVFQVDARTG' A
#
# COMPACT_ATOMS: atom_id res chain seq x y z
N ALA A 1 5.97 -15.23 7.04
CA ALA A 1 6.49 -13.84 6.90
C ALA A 1 6.09 -13.27 5.54
N PRO A 2 5.60 -12.01 5.49
CA PRO A 2 4.93 -11.48 4.31
C PRO A 2 5.91 -11.04 3.24
N VAL A 3 5.58 -11.32 1.98
CA VAL A 3 6.37 -10.97 0.79
C VAL A 3 5.51 -10.19 -0.19
N PHE A 4 5.92 -8.97 -0.54
CA PHE A 4 5.26 -8.19 -1.58
C PHE A 4 5.42 -8.82 -2.96
N SER A 5 4.39 -8.71 -3.80
CA SER A 5 4.43 -9.23 -5.18
C SER A 5 5.42 -8.50 -6.09
N GLN A 6 5.80 -7.26 -5.74
CA GLN A 6 6.80 -6.47 -6.44
C GLN A 6 7.77 -5.85 -5.43
N ALA A 7 9.04 -5.72 -5.82
CA ALA A 7 10.06 -5.06 -5.01
C ALA A 7 9.88 -3.53 -4.97
N GLU A 8 9.30 -2.96 -6.03
CA GLU A 8 9.03 -1.53 -6.15
C GLU A 8 7.70 -1.32 -6.88
N TYR A 9 6.87 -0.42 -6.36
CA TYR A 9 5.62 0.01 -6.98
C TYR A 9 5.77 1.46 -7.42
N THR A 10 5.57 1.74 -8.71
CA THR A 10 5.64 3.09 -9.28
C THR A 10 4.36 3.42 -10.03
N VAL A 11 3.81 4.60 -9.77
CA VAL A 11 2.66 5.14 -10.52
C VAL A 11 2.92 6.61 -10.87
N ARG A 12 2.41 7.04 -12.02
CA ARG A 12 2.38 8.46 -12.41
C ARG A 12 0.94 8.94 -12.29
N VAL A 13 0.74 10.01 -11.52
CA VAL A 13 -0.59 10.56 -11.23
C VAL A 13 -0.73 11.90 -11.98
N PRO A 14 -1.71 12.04 -12.89
CA PRO A 14 -2.06 13.33 -13.48
C PRO A 14 -2.47 14.35 -12.41
N GLU A 15 -2.20 15.62 -12.64
CA GLU A 15 -2.46 16.69 -11.67
C GLU A 15 -3.97 16.95 -11.42
N ASP A 16 -4.82 16.53 -12.34
CA ASP A 16 -6.27 16.72 -12.32
C ASP A 16 -7.03 15.55 -11.67
N VAL A 17 -6.32 14.54 -11.14
CA VAL A 17 -6.93 13.40 -10.46
C VAL A 17 -7.61 13.86 -9.15
N PRO A 18 -8.91 13.54 -8.96
CA PRO A 18 -9.61 13.90 -7.73
C PRO A 18 -9.06 13.18 -6.48
N VAL A 19 -9.13 13.86 -5.34
CA VAL A 19 -8.82 13.28 -4.02
C VAL A 19 -9.72 12.07 -3.75
N GLY A 20 -9.14 11.00 -3.22
CA GLY A 20 -9.83 9.74 -2.95
C GLY A 20 -9.87 8.78 -4.14
N SER A 21 -9.31 9.15 -5.29
CA SER A 21 -9.13 8.23 -6.41
C SER A 21 -8.14 7.11 -6.06
N ARG A 22 -8.45 5.88 -6.48
CA ARG A 22 -7.54 4.73 -6.36
C ARG A 22 -6.40 4.87 -7.38
N LEU A 23 -5.16 4.88 -6.90
CA LEU A 23 -3.97 5.04 -7.74
C LEU A 23 -3.35 3.71 -8.15
N LEU A 24 -3.12 2.84 -7.18
CA LEU A 24 -2.59 1.49 -7.36
C LEU A 24 -3.09 0.59 -6.23
N THR A 25 -2.83 -0.71 -6.34
CA THR A 25 -3.02 -1.65 -5.24
C THR A 25 -1.77 -2.46 -5.04
N VAL A 26 -1.31 -2.51 -3.79
CA VAL A 26 -0.18 -3.34 -3.40
C VAL A 26 -0.69 -4.71 -2.99
N ASN A 27 0.11 -5.74 -3.28
CA ASN A 27 -0.22 -7.09 -2.85
C ASN A 27 0.98 -7.71 -2.13
N ALA A 28 0.69 -8.48 -1.10
CA ALA A 28 1.66 -9.29 -0.39
C ALA A 28 1.07 -10.65 -0.08
N THR A 29 1.93 -11.66 0.06
CA THR A 29 1.55 -13.02 0.40
C THR A 29 2.40 -13.49 1.57
N ASP A 30 1.77 -14.07 2.57
CA ASP A 30 2.45 -14.80 3.64
C ASP A 30 2.22 -16.30 3.44
N ALA A 31 3.28 -17.10 3.56
CA ALA A 31 3.23 -18.56 3.40
C ALA A 31 2.84 -19.30 4.70
N ASP A 32 2.72 -18.57 5.82
CA ASP A 32 2.28 -19.11 7.10
C ASP A 32 0.76 -19.44 7.05
N GLU A 33 0.26 -20.22 8.01
CA GLU A 33 -1.15 -20.61 8.08
C GLU A 33 -1.91 -19.90 9.22
N GLY A 34 -3.22 -19.73 9.05
CA GLY A 34 -4.11 -19.18 10.08
C GLY A 34 -3.87 -17.69 10.34
N THR A 35 -3.98 -17.24 11.60
CA THR A 35 -3.80 -15.82 11.96
C THR A 35 -2.41 -15.28 11.61
N ASN A 36 -1.41 -16.14 11.51
CA ASN A 36 -0.05 -15.74 11.12
C ASN A 36 0.04 -15.32 9.64
N SER A 37 -0.97 -15.63 8.83
CA SER A 37 -1.07 -15.21 7.43
C SER A 37 -1.90 -13.93 7.24
N GLU A 38 -2.40 -13.32 8.33
CA GLU A 38 -3.21 -12.10 8.25
C GLU A 38 -2.31 -10.89 7.96
N LEU A 39 -2.65 -10.15 6.91
CA LEU A 39 -1.85 -9.03 6.42
C LEU A 39 -2.49 -7.70 6.84
N THR A 40 -1.65 -6.75 7.24
CA THR A 40 -2.05 -5.36 7.48
C THR A 40 -1.10 -4.43 6.76
N TYR A 41 -1.64 -3.58 5.89
CA TYR A 41 -0.86 -2.61 5.11
C TYR A 41 -0.78 -1.26 5.83
N SER A 42 0.36 -0.59 5.69
CA SER A 42 0.56 0.78 6.18
C SER A 42 1.59 1.51 5.33
N LEU A 43 1.43 2.83 5.18
CA LEU A 43 2.42 3.68 4.54
C LEU A 43 3.39 4.20 5.59
N ARG A 44 4.69 4.03 5.34
CA ARG A 44 5.75 4.60 6.17
C ARG A 44 6.40 5.76 5.42
N GLY A 45 6.32 6.95 6.00
CA GLY A 45 6.99 8.15 5.50
C GLY A 45 7.42 9.06 6.64
N LYS A 46 8.11 10.15 6.32
CA LYS A 46 8.43 11.22 7.28
C LYS A 46 7.29 12.24 7.27
N ALA A 47 7.09 12.94 8.39
CA ALA A 47 6.17 14.07 8.40
C ALA A 47 6.57 15.11 7.33
N GLY A 48 5.57 15.69 6.66
CA GLY A 48 5.74 16.59 5.52
C GLY A 48 6.04 15.88 4.20
N THR A 49 5.73 14.58 4.08
CA THR A 49 5.97 13.81 2.84
C THR A 49 4.70 13.18 2.27
N ALA A 50 4.86 12.36 1.22
CA ALA A 50 3.81 11.59 0.57
C ALA A 50 2.90 10.81 1.55
N SER A 51 3.42 10.38 2.72
CA SER A 51 2.61 9.69 3.74
C SER A 51 1.50 10.53 4.36
N ASP A 52 1.53 11.86 4.21
CA ASP A 52 0.50 12.75 4.75
C ASP A 52 -0.64 12.99 3.76
N VAL A 53 -0.41 12.69 2.47
CA VAL A 53 -1.35 12.99 1.38
C VAL A 53 -1.88 11.73 0.69
N PHE A 54 -1.15 10.62 0.74
CA PHE A 54 -1.60 9.32 0.23
C PHE A 54 -2.00 8.40 1.38
N GLN A 55 -2.92 7.49 1.08
CA GLN A 55 -3.42 6.50 2.01
C GLN A 55 -3.37 5.11 1.36
N VAL A 56 -3.25 4.09 2.21
CA VAL A 56 -3.40 2.68 1.82
C VAL A 56 -4.49 2.07 2.68
N ASP A 57 -5.34 1.24 2.09
CA ASP A 57 -6.31 0.51 2.88
C ASP A 57 -5.59 -0.62 3.61
N ALA A 58 -5.79 -0.71 4.92
CA ALA A 58 -5.06 -1.64 5.78
C ALA A 58 -5.34 -3.11 5.45
N ARG A 59 -6.44 -3.43 4.76
CA ARG A 59 -6.87 -4.80 4.43
C ARG A 59 -6.74 -5.13 2.95
N THR A 60 -6.88 -4.14 2.08
CA THR A 60 -6.86 -4.37 0.63
C THR A 60 -5.59 -3.95 -0.07
N GLY A 61 -4.68 -3.25 0.63
CA GLY A 61 -3.51 -2.62 0.01
C GLY A 61 -3.91 -1.50 -0.94
#